data_AF-A0A8S9WHD6-F1
#
_entry.id   AF-A0A8S9WHD6-F1
#
_cell.length_a   1.000
_cell.length_b   1.000
_cell.length_c   1.000
_cell.angle_alpha   90.00
_cell.angle_beta   90.00
_cell.angle_gamma   90.00
#
_symmetry.space_group_name_H-M   'P 1'
#
loop_
_entity.id
_entity.type
_entity.pdbx_description
1 polymer ?
#
loop_
_entity_poly.entity_id
_entity_poly.type
_entity_poly.pdbx_seq_one_letter_code
_entity_poly.pdbx_strand_id
1 'polypeptide(L)'
;MSKIELVYWKDKIGGKIERLNTEGYSYGFTIGSHGEWEMVIAKEDIEVRRNEIVSVKIDDVEVPGKSIALPCPIMRHALGVVSSLAGAGKPKGVEELRILNEAIFHPISDGTIKKGDLLSVMNVFHAAVERRLARGAAEKWLRERYRY
;
A
#
# COMPACT_ATOMS: atom_id res chain seq x y z
N MET A 1 -12.75 19.26 6.89
CA MET A 1 -11.63 18.67 7.65
C MET A 1 -12.17 17.71 8.66
N SER A 2 -11.55 16.55 8.80
CA SER A 2 -11.72 15.72 9.99
C SER A 2 -10.41 15.77 10.77
N LYS A 3 -10.49 16.03 12.08
CA LYS A 3 -9.35 15.75 12.97
C LYS A 3 -9.21 14.23 13.04
N ILE A 4 -8.03 13.73 12.71
CA ILE A 4 -7.70 12.31 12.71
C ILE A 4 -6.42 12.07 13.49
N GLU A 5 -6.27 10.88 14.04
CA GLU A 5 -5.02 10.41 14.63
C GLU A 5 -4.45 9.31 13.74
N LEU A 6 -3.25 9.54 13.20
CA LEU A 6 -2.50 8.52 12.48
C LEU A 6 -1.77 7.64 13.49
N VAL A 7 -1.95 6.32 13.38
CA VAL A 7 -1.25 5.32 14.19
C VAL A 7 -0.29 4.56 13.28
N TYR A 8 0.99 4.56 13.60
CA TYR A 8 2.03 3.99 12.74
C TYR A 8 3.18 3.41 13.55
N TRP A 9 4.00 2.57 12.92
CA TRP A 9 5.25 2.09 13.49
C TRP A 9 6.37 3.10 13.28
N LYS A 10 7.05 3.50 14.35
CA LYS A 10 8.08 4.55 14.32
C LYS A 10 9.39 4.10 13.66
N ASP A 11 9.80 2.88 13.96
CA ASP A 11 11.15 2.37 13.71
C ASP A 11 11.17 1.21 12.71
N LYS A 12 10.38 0.17 12.96
CA LYS A 12 10.26 -1.02 12.10
C LYS A 12 8.84 -1.59 12.16
N ILE A 13 8.46 -2.40 11.18
CA ILE A 13 7.17 -3.10 11.20
C ILE A 13 7.09 -4.00 12.44
N GLY A 14 5.96 -3.93 13.15
CA GLY A 14 5.78 -4.62 14.44
C GLY A 14 6.55 -4.00 15.62
N GLY A 15 7.23 -2.88 15.42
CA GLY A 15 8.03 -2.16 16.42
C GLY A 15 7.20 -1.19 17.28
N LYS A 16 7.83 -0.07 17.64
CA LYS A 16 7.22 0.93 18.52
C LYS A 16 6.09 1.67 17.81
N ILE A 17 4.91 1.71 18.43
CA ILE A 17 3.77 2.48 17.93
C ILE A 17 3.93 3.96 18.32
N GLU A 18 3.70 4.86 17.37
CA GLU A 18 3.60 6.29 17.55
C GLU A 18 2.27 6.81 17.00
N ARG A 19 1.83 7.97 17.52
CA ARG A 19 0.55 8.60 17.18
C ARG A 19 0.76 10.04 16.78
N LEU A 20 0.07 10.47 15.73
CA LEU A 20 0.14 11.83 15.21
C LEU A 20 -1.26 12.38 14.95
N ASN A 21 -1.66 13.41 15.70
CA ASN A 21 -2.86 14.17 15.41
C ASN A 21 -2.64 15.07 14.19
N THR A 22 -3.55 15.01 13.22
CA THR A 22 -3.51 15.82 12.00
C THR A 22 -4.92 16.08 11.46
N GLU A 23 -5.01 16.90 10.42
CA GLU A 23 -6.26 17.15 9.71
C GLU A 23 -6.27 16.37 8.39
N GLY A 24 -7.29 15.54 8.22
CA GLY A 24 -7.55 14.79 7.00
C GLY A 24 -8.71 15.37 6.21
N TYR A 25 -8.69 15.12 4.90
CA TYR A 25 -9.76 15.47 3.97
C TYR A 25 -9.91 14.32 2.99
N SER A 26 -11.14 14.06 2.57
CA SER A 26 -11.39 13.10 1.51
C SER A 26 -11.23 13.77 0.14
N TYR A 27 -10.53 13.10 -0.76
CA TYR A 27 -10.25 13.58 -2.12
C TYR A 27 -10.72 12.55 -3.15
N GLY A 28 -11.09 13.03 -4.34
CA GLY A 28 -11.20 12.18 -5.52
C GLY A 28 -9.81 12.00 -6.15
N PHE A 29 -9.65 10.99 -6.99
CA PHE A 29 -8.46 10.85 -7.81
C PHE A 29 -8.83 10.24 -9.15
N THR A 30 -8.04 10.56 -10.17
CA THR A 30 -8.08 9.90 -11.48
C THR A 30 -6.78 9.14 -11.70
N ILE A 31 -6.89 7.91 -12.20
CA ILE A 31 -5.75 7.07 -12.57
C ILE A 31 -5.48 7.27 -14.06
N GLY A 32 -4.21 7.51 -14.41
CA GLY A 32 -3.77 7.60 -15.80
C GLY A 32 -3.86 6.26 -16.55
N SER A 33 -3.71 6.31 -17.87
CA SER A 33 -3.73 5.10 -18.73
C SER A 33 -2.44 4.27 -18.69
N HIS A 34 -1.41 4.76 -18.00
CA HIS A 34 -0.12 4.09 -17.86
C HIS A 34 0.01 3.50 -16.46
N GLY A 35 0.31 2.21 -16.39
CA GLY A 35 0.64 1.50 -15.17
C GLY A 35 2.01 0.85 -15.31
N GLU A 36 2.76 0.85 -14.23
CA GLU A 36 4.10 0.27 -14.13
C GLU A 36 4.06 -0.93 -13.17
N TRP A 37 4.94 -1.90 -13.41
CA TRP A 37 5.17 -3.01 -12.50
C TRP A 37 6.54 -2.89 -11.87
N GLU A 38 6.56 -2.76 -10.55
CA GLU A 38 7.76 -2.81 -9.74
C GLU A 38 7.89 -4.18 -9.09
N MET A 39 9.10 -4.75 -9.10
CA MET A 39 9.34 -6.05 -8.50
C MET A 39 9.44 -5.95 -6.98
N VAL A 40 8.85 -6.93 -6.28
CA VAL A 40 8.98 -7.07 -4.83
C VAL A 40 9.89 -8.27 -4.58
N ILE A 41 11.18 -7.99 -4.36
CA ILE A 41 12.24 -9.00 -4.26
C ILE A 41 12.68 -9.14 -2.81
N ALA A 42 12.77 -10.36 -2.29
CA ALA A 42 13.24 -10.63 -0.94
C ALA A 42 14.71 -10.23 -0.76
N LYS A 43 15.03 -9.53 0.33
CA LYS A 43 16.39 -9.07 0.66
C LYS A 43 17.08 -9.93 1.72
N GLU A 44 16.37 -10.91 2.27
CA GLU A 44 16.85 -11.82 3.30
C GLU A 44 16.33 -13.25 3.08
N ASP A 45 17.06 -14.21 3.65
CA ASP A 45 16.58 -15.58 3.80
C ASP A 45 15.73 -15.66 5.07
N ILE A 46 14.52 -16.21 4.97
CA ILE A 46 13.61 -16.34 6.11
C ILE A 46 12.78 -17.62 6.03
N GLU A 47 12.69 -18.34 7.14
CA GLU A 47 11.76 -19.46 7.28
C GLU A 47 10.35 -18.94 7.53
N VAL A 48 9.39 -19.52 6.81
CA VAL A 48 7.98 -19.17 6.94
C VAL A 48 7.18 -20.40 7.32
N ARG A 49 6.14 -20.18 8.13
CA ARG A 49 5.19 -21.21 8.55
C ARG A 49 3.80 -20.86 8.03
N ARG A 50 3.09 -21.87 7.56
CA ARG A 50 1.72 -21.77 7.07
C ARG A 50 0.86 -21.05 8.09
N ASN A 51 0.10 -20.06 7.63
CA ASN A 51 -0.81 -19.22 8.42
C ASN A 51 -0.13 -18.31 9.46
N GLU A 52 1.20 -18.23 9.50
CA GLU A 52 1.93 -17.26 10.33
C GLU A 52 2.33 -16.06 9.46
N ILE A 53 1.63 -14.93 9.63
CA ILE A 53 1.95 -13.71 8.90
C ILE A 53 3.32 -13.21 9.32
N VAL A 54 4.16 -12.88 8.33
CA VAL A 54 5.52 -12.42 8.57
C VAL A 54 5.82 -11.17 7.74
N SER A 55 6.63 -10.28 8.31
CA SER A 55 7.22 -9.17 7.57
C SER A 55 8.54 -9.63 6.96
N VAL A 56 8.67 -9.56 5.65
CA VAL A 56 9.87 -9.95 4.90
C VAL A 56 10.54 -8.68 4.40
N LYS A 57 11.83 -8.48 4.70
CA LYS A 57 12.58 -7.37 4.09
C LYS A 57 12.69 -7.57 2.59
N ILE A 58 12.49 -6.50 1.86
CA ILE A 58 12.59 -6.48 0.41
C ILE A 58 13.61 -5.45 -0.03
N ASP A 59 14.03 -5.52 -1.30
CA ASP A 59 14.72 -4.41 -1.92
C ASP A 59 13.81 -3.17 -1.91
N ASP A 60 14.42 -2.01 -1.72
CA ASP A 60 13.68 -0.75 -1.56
C ASP A 60 12.91 -0.47 -2.85
N VAL A 61 11.60 -0.33 -2.74
CA VAL A 61 10.73 0.05 -3.83
C VAL A 61 10.33 1.51 -3.65
N GLU A 62 10.74 2.33 -4.60
CA GLU A 62 10.35 3.74 -4.64
C GLU A 62 8.97 3.88 -5.25
N VAL A 63 8.08 4.54 -4.52
CA VAL A 63 6.74 4.89 -5.00
C VAL A 63 6.72 6.40 -5.28
N PRO A 64 6.68 6.80 -6.57
CA PRO A 64 6.66 8.21 -6.95
C PRO A 64 5.53 8.98 -6.26
N GLY A 65 5.76 10.27 -6.01
CA GLY A 65 4.68 11.17 -5.62
C GLY A 65 3.60 11.22 -6.68
N LYS A 66 2.35 11.44 -6.27
CA LYS A 66 1.16 11.42 -7.12
C LYS A 66 0.97 10.08 -7.84
N SER A 67 1.17 8.98 -7.12
CA SER A 67 0.88 7.64 -7.61
C SER A 67 0.12 6.80 -6.58
N ILE A 68 -0.67 5.85 -7.07
CA ILE A 68 -1.30 4.82 -6.26
C ILE A 68 -0.54 3.53 -6.51
N ALA A 69 -0.08 2.94 -5.42
CA ALA A 69 0.67 1.70 -5.45
C ALA A 69 -0.08 0.63 -4.67
N LEU A 70 -0.22 -0.55 -5.28
CA LEU A 70 -0.85 -1.70 -4.64
C LEU A 70 -0.16 -3.00 -5.07
N PRO A 71 0.00 -3.97 -4.15
CA PRO A 71 0.44 -5.31 -4.52
C PRO A 71 -0.49 -5.88 -5.60
N CYS A 72 0.08 -6.52 -6.61
CA CYS A 72 -0.71 -7.23 -7.61
C CYS A 72 -1.39 -8.44 -6.96
N PRO A 73 -2.72 -8.58 -7.04
CA PRO A 73 -3.48 -9.64 -6.36
C PRO A 73 -3.38 -11.00 -7.09
N ILE A 74 -2.25 -11.26 -7.73
CA ILE A 74 -1.93 -12.53 -8.40
C ILE A 74 -0.75 -13.13 -7.65
N MET A 75 -0.94 -14.34 -7.15
CA MET A 75 0.09 -15.12 -6.47
C MET A 75 1.27 -15.37 -7.42
N ARG A 76 2.47 -14.99 -6.98
CA ARG A 76 3.72 -15.21 -7.73
C ARG A 76 4.72 -16.09 -6.99
N HIS A 77 4.55 -16.25 -5.68
CA HIS A 77 5.42 -17.08 -4.86
C HIS A 77 4.67 -18.32 -4.39
N ALA A 78 5.24 -19.51 -4.58
CA ALA A 78 4.56 -20.77 -4.26
C ALA A 78 4.24 -20.93 -2.76
N LEU A 79 5.02 -20.27 -1.89
CA LEU A 79 4.80 -20.33 -0.44
C LEU A 79 3.68 -19.41 0.05
N GLY A 80 3.16 -18.45 -0.74
CA GLY A 80 2.19 -17.48 -0.21
C GLY A 80 1.98 -16.22 -1.05
N VAL A 81 1.31 -15.24 -0.44
CA VAL A 81 0.92 -13.98 -1.09
C VAL A 81 1.38 -12.77 -0.29
N VAL A 82 1.76 -11.70 -0.99
CA VAL A 82 2.00 -10.39 -0.37
C VAL A 82 0.64 -9.66 -0.26
N SER A 83 0.19 -9.40 0.96
CA SER A 83 -1.07 -8.68 1.22
C SER A 83 -0.90 -7.17 1.30
N SER A 84 0.28 -6.72 1.74
CA SER A 84 0.62 -5.31 1.85
C SER A 84 2.12 -5.12 1.67
N LEU A 85 2.50 -3.95 1.19
CA LEU A 85 3.86 -3.45 1.25
C LEU A 85 3.90 -2.35 2.30
N ALA A 86 5.04 -2.21 2.98
CA ALA A 86 5.15 -1.31 4.11
C ALA A 86 6.53 -0.63 4.15
N GLY A 87 6.53 0.54 4.78
CA GLY A 87 7.71 1.24 5.26
C GLY A 87 7.40 1.82 6.62
N ALA A 88 8.31 1.63 7.59
CA ALA A 88 8.16 2.21 8.91
C ALA A 88 8.48 3.72 8.91
N GLY A 89 8.02 4.42 9.94
CA GLY A 89 8.18 5.85 10.11
C GLY A 89 6.89 6.63 9.88
N LYS A 90 7.00 7.95 9.96
CA LYS A 90 5.86 8.86 9.80
C LYS A 90 5.21 8.65 8.42
N PRO A 91 3.89 8.39 8.35
CA PRO A 91 3.17 8.28 7.09
C PRO A 91 3.31 9.55 6.26
N LYS A 92 3.54 9.38 4.96
CA LYS A 92 3.69 10.47 3.99
C LYS A 92 2.42 10.64 3.16
N GLY A 93 2.20 11.84 2.66
CA GLY A 93 1.12 12.13 1.71
C GLY A 93 1.32 11.39 0.38
N VAL A 94 0.25 11.30 -0.41
CA VAL A 94 0.34 10.70 -1.76
C VAL A 94 1.20 11.54 -2.69
N GLU A 95 1.33 12.84 -2.42
CA GLU A 95 2.11 13.82 -3.17
C GLU A 95 3.62 13.63 -2.99
N GLU A 96 4.04 12.91 -1.96
CA GLU A 96 5.44 12.71 -1.60
C GLU A 96 5.98 11.36 -2.12
N LEU A 97 7.30 11.31 -2.37
CA LEU A 97 8.01 10.07 -2.58
C LEU A 97 7.94 9.19 -1.33
N ARG A 98 7.50 7.95 -1.50
CA ARG A 98 7.44 6.93 -0.46
C ARG A 98 8.42 5.81 -0.77
N ILE A 99 9.00 5.22 0.26
CA ILE A 99 9.90 4.07 0.15
C ILE A 99 9.25 2.92 0.90
N LEU A 100 9.13 1.78 0.23
CA LEU A 100 8.63 0.53 0.80
C LEU A 100 9.79 -0.45 0.85
N ASN A 101 10.05 -1.02 2.02
CA ASN A 101 11.21 -1.87 2.27
C ASN A 101 10.87 -3.17 3.01
N GLU A 102 9.58 -3.40 3.30
CA GLU A 102 9.07 -4.64 3.87
C GLU A 102 7.79 -5.08 3.14
N ALA A 103 7.59 -6.39 3.02
CA ALA A 103 6.39 -7.02 2.50
C ALA A 103 5.70 -7.85 3.58
N ILE A 104 4.42 -7.60 3.81
CA ILE A 104 3.58 -8.42 4.67
C ILE A 104 3.17 -9.65 3.88
N PHE A 105 3.80 -10.77 4.21
CA PHE A 105 3.64 -12.04 3.50
C PHE A 105 2.74 -12.98 4.29
N HIS A 106 1.79 -13.59 3.61
CA HIS A 106 0.88 -14.61 4.13
C HIS A 106 1.27 -15.98 3.57
N PRO A 107 1.98 -16.81 4.36
CA PRO A 107 2.37 -18.13 3.91
C PRO A 107 1.16 -19.07 3.87
N ILE A 108 0.98 -19.76 2.75
CA ILE A 108 0.02 -20.87 2.58
C ILE A 108 0.70 -22.25 2.72
N SER A 109 2.04 -22.26 2.75
CA SER A 109 2.86 -23.44 2.98
C SER A 109 4.08 -23.07 3.81
N ASP A 110 4.61 -24.06 4.53
CA ASP A 110 5.90 -23.95 5.18
C ASP A 110 7.01 -23.95 4.13
N GLY A 111 8.13 -23.29 4.44
CA GLY A 111 9.32 -23.30 3.60
C GLY A 111 10.30 -22.20 3.96
N THR A 112 11.23 -21.93 3.04
CA THR A 112 12.19 -20.83 3.16
C THR A 112 12.05 -19.92 1.96
N ILE A 113 11.79 -18.64 2.22
CA ILE A 113 11.98 -17.59 1.22
C ILE A 113 13.47 -17.29 1.18
N LYS A 114 14.05 -17.23 -0.03
CA LYS A 114 15.45 -16.91 -0.25
C LYS A 114 15.62 -15.47 -0.69
N LYS A 115 16.76 -14.88 -0.31
CA LYS A 115 17.19 -13.60 -0.86
C LYS A 115 17.25 -13.69 -2.39
N GLY A 116 16.61 -12.74 -3.06
CA GLY A 116 16.47 -12.71 -4.52
C GLY A 116 15.16 -13.31 -5.04
N ASP A 117 14.36 -13.97 -4.19
CA ASP A 117 13.06 -14.50 -4.61
C ASP A 117 12.07 -13.38 -4.93
N LEU A 118 11.36 -13.52 -6.04
CA LEU A 118 10.24 -12.64 -6.39
C LEU A 118 9.02 -13.00 -5.54
N LEU A 119 8.65 -12.13 -4.60
CA LEU A 119 7.48 -12.33 -3.74
C LEU A 119 6.19 -11.91 -4.43
N SER A 120 6.24 -10.79 -5.16
CA SER A 120 5.11 -10.22 -5.91
C SER A 120 5.61 -9.19 -6.92
N VAL A 121 4.68 -8.54 -7.62
CA VAL A 121 4.92 -7.24 -8.27
C VAL A 121 3.93 -6.23 -7.71
N MET A 122 4.33 -4.98 -7.64
CA MET A 122 3.50 -3.86 -7.26
C MET A 122 3.02 -3.16 -8.52
N ASN A 123 1.71 -2.93 -8.63
CA ASN A 123 1.18 -2.03 -9.65
C ASN A 123 1.38 -0.60 -9.17
N VAL A 124 1.99 0.24 -9.99
CA VAL A 124 2.13 1.67 -9.75
C VAL A 124 1.33 2.41 -10.83
N PHE A 125 0.35 3.18 -10.38
CA PHE A 125 -0.52 3.96 -11.26
C PHE A 125 -0.36 5.43 -10.96
N HIS A 126 0.08 6.22 -11.94
CA HIS A 126 0.13 7.68 -11.78
C HIS A 126 -1.29 8.22 -11.58
N ALA A 127 -1.45 9.08 -10.58
CA ALA A 127 -2.73 9.58 -10.12
C ALA A 127 -2.74 11.10 -10.04
N ALA A 128 -3.78 11.73 -10.60
CA ALA A 128 -4.05 13.14 -10.39
C ALA A 128 -5.03 13.30 -9.22
N VAL A 129 -4.65 14.09 -8.21
CA VAL A 129 -5.49 14.37 -7.05
C VAL A 129 -6.56 15.39 -7.44
N GLU A 130 -7.83 15.04 -7.24
CA GLU A 130 -8.96 15.91 -7.50
C GLU A 130 -9.58 16.36 -6.17
N ARG A 131 -9.70 17.68 -5.98
CA ARG A 131 -10.34 18.26 -4.77
C ARG A 131 -11.83 17.92 -4.64
N ARG A 132 -12.44 17.35 -5.67
CA ARG A 132 -13.88 17.08 -5.73
C ARG A 132 -14.12 15.59 -5.57
N LEU A 133 -14.60 15.18 -4.40
CA LEU A 133 -15.28 13.89 -4.28
C LEU A 133 -16.51 13.91 -5.18
N ALA A 134 -16.59 12.96 -6.12
CA ALA A 134 -17.76 12.78 -6.98
C ALA A 134 -19.06 12.49 -6.19
N ARG A 135 -19.01 12.30 -4.86
CA ARG A 135 -20.19 12.21 -3.98
C ARG A 135 -21.20 13.33 -4.25
N GLY A 136 -20.74 14.57 -4.41
CA GLY A 136 -21.63 15.70 -4.71
C GLY A 136 -22.26 15.64 -6.11
N ALA A 137 -21.64 14.98 -7.09
CA ALA A 137 -22.20 14.86 -8.44
C ALA A 137 -23.20 13.70 -8.53
N ALA A 138 -22.90 12.56 -7.89
CA ALA A 138 -23.80 11.41 -7.82
C ALA A 138 -25.03 11.69 -6.94
N GLU A 139 -24.86 12.32 -5.76
CA GLU A 139 -26.00 12.75 -4.93
C GLU A 139 -26.81 13.85 -5.60
N LYS A 140 -26.18 14.81 -6.28
CA LYS A 140 -26.89 15.83 -7.06
C LYS A 140 -27.67 15.21 -8.22
N TRP A 141 -27.07 14.28 -8.96
CA TRP A 141 -27.72 13.56 -10.05
C TRP A 141 -28.87 12.67 -9.55
N LEU A 142 -28.69 11.96 -8.43
CA LEU A 142 -29.76 11.18 -7.79
C LEU A 142 -30.89 12.08 -7.26
N ARG A 143 -30.58 13.22 -6.63
CA ARG A 143 -31.58 14.22 -6.20
C ARG A 143 -32.34 14.82 -7.37
N GLU A 144 -31.65 15.21 -8.44
CA GLU A 144 -32.26 15.79 -9.64
C GLU A 144 -33.14 14.77 -10.39
N ARG A 145 -32.72 13.49 -10.40
CA ARG A 145 -33.45 12.40 -11.08
C ARG A 145 -34.64 11.87 -10.30
N TYR A 146 -34.54 11.78 -8.96
CA TYR A 146 -35.60 11.22 -8.12
C TYR A 146 -36.45 12.27 -7.39
N ARG A 147 -36.18 13.58 -7.58
CA ARG A 147 -36.96 14.74 -7.07
C ARG A 147 -37.63 14.48 -5.71
N TYR A 148 -36.83 14.41 -4.65
CA TYR A 148 -37.25 14.74 -3.29
C TYR A 148 -36.57 16.03 -2.84
#